data_AF-A0A0C9SPL5-F1
#
_entry.id   AF-A0A0C9SPL5-F1
#
_cell.length_a   1.000
_cell.length_b   1.000
_cell.length_c   1.000
_cell.angle_alpha   90.00
_cell.angle_beta   90.00
_cell.angle_gamma   90.00
#
_symmetry.space_group_name_H-M   'P 1'
#
loop_
_entity.id
_entity.type
_entity.pdbx_description
1 polymer ?
#
loop_
_entity_poly.entity_id
_entity_poly.type
_entity_poly.pdbx_seq_one_letter_code
_entity_poly.pdbx_strand_id
1 'polypeptide(L)'
;VPALVVPLRKTLASDVESRYKAVADPKALVEFLDKSRSAISHTHTTSAAPAPALAPATIAFSTLSAKIIDTLHSDAASPDTLLYTNARDAASLRALAPVVLPSLRGRALALAGYLKQNETEDIRVSKKVQAFWEDKLAAVQALLDVFENADKENDALKDYFANAAHVWGEPLHAILRQLSVDIVGPYVLGDQFSLVDIHLAAWLAHLVALSGGDASDDGATAIGKLEAHAGIALPKDAAVQDAAQRPDAPQQSKLAVFWTAVKEKPSWQKVYSEGLY
;
A
#
# COMPACT_ATOMS: atom_id res chain seq x y z
N VAL A 1 11.67 8.13 -1.31
CA VAL A 1 11.30 6.88 -0.58
C VAL A 1 11.52 7.15 0.90
N PRO A 2 10.53 6.94 1.77
CA PRO A 2 10.76 7.07 3.21
C PRO A 2 11.87 6.09 3.62
N ALA A 3 12.99 6.63 4.09
CA ALA A 3 14.12 5.86 4.55
C ALA A 3 14.28 6.12 6.04
N LEU A 4 14.10 5.07 6.85
CA LEU A 4 14.40 5.14 8.27
C LEU A 4 15.89 4.84 8.46
N VAL A 5 16.66 5.84 8.86
CA VAL A 5 18.09 5.67 9.15
C VAL A 5 18.23 5.22 10.60
N VAL A 6 18.64 3.96 10.80
CA VAL A 6 18.71 3.34 12.13
C VAL A 6 20.16 3.02 12.50
N PRO A 7 20.57 3.21 13.77
CA PRO A 7 21.89 2.83 14.22
C PRO A 7 22.05 1.31 14.26
N LEU A 8 23.24 0.81 13.95
CA LEU A 8 23.55 -0.62 14.11
C LEU A 8 23.65 -0.98 15.59
N ARG A 9 23.21 -2.20 15.95
CA ARG A 9 23.07 -2.72 17.33
C ARG A 9 24.34 -2.58 18.21
N LYS A 10 25.52 -2.32 17.65
CA LYS A 10 26.81 -2.26 18.35
C LYS A 10 27.55 -0.91 18.22
N THR A 11 26.89 0.14 17.74
CA THR A 11 27.57 1.42 17.44
C THR A 11 26.97 2.61 18.17
N LEU A 12 26.38 2.36 19.34
CA LEU A 12 25.75 3.37 20.19
C LEU A 12 26.60 3.76 21.41
N ALA A 13 27.73 3.09 21.62
CA ALA A 13 28.66 3.45 22.69
C ALA A 13 29.49 4.69 22.29
N SER A 14 29.81 5.55 23.25
CA SER A 14 30.49 6.84 22.99
C SER A 14 31.92 6.70 22.44
N ASP A 15 32.49 5.50 22.52
CA ASP A 15 33.82 5.12 22.05
C ASP A 15 33.82 4.40 20.69
N VAL A 16 32.64 4.15 20.10
CA VAL A 16 32.49 3.44 18.81
C VAL A 16 31.89 4.37 17.76
N GLU A 17 32.54 4.46 16.60
CA GLU A 17 32.00 5.20 15.45
C GLU A 17 30.58 4.72 15.10
N SER A 18 29.60 5.63 15.20
CA SER A 18 28.21 5.32 14.93
C SER A 18 27.99 4.95 13.47
N ARG A 19 27.58 3.71 13.23
CA ARG A 19 27.22 3.22 11.88
C ARG A 19 25.72 3.14 11.76
N TYR A 20 25.22 3.61 10.63
CA TYR A 20 23.80 3.66 10.34
C TYR A 20 23.46 2.78 9.14
N LYS A 21 22.25 2.24 9.14
CA LYS A 21 21.66 1.53 8.01
C LYS A 21 20.36 2.23 7.62
N ALA A 22 20.18 2.47 6.33
CA ALA A 22 18.87 2.87 5.81
C ALA A 22 17.96 1.63 5.69
N VAL A 23 16.79 1.71 6.30
CA VAL A 23 15.68 0.78 6.09
C VAL A 23 14.69 1.47 5.15
N ALA A 24 14.60 0.95 3.93
CA ALA A 24 13.74 1.51 2.88
C ALA A 24 12.62 0.55 2.46
N ASP A 25 12.67 -0.70 2.90
CA ASP A 25 11.63 -1.70 2.65
C ASP A 25 10.47 -1.52 3.65
N PRO A 26 9.21 -1.35 3.20
CA PRO A 26 8.09 -1.11 4.10
C PRO A 26 7.82 -2.25 5.09
N LYS A 27 8.02 -3.53 4.71
CA LYS A 27 7.88 -4.67 5.63
C LYS A 27 8.91 -4.57 6.75
N ALA A 28 10.18 -4.40 6.39
CA ALA A 28 11.27 -4.24 7.33
C ALA A 28 11.12 -3.00 8.23
N LEU A 29 10.58 -1.89 7.70
CA LEU A 29 10.34 -0.67 8.46
C LEU A 29 9.28 -0.92 9.54
N VAL A 30 8.13 -1.48 9.16
CA VAL A 30 7.01 -1.75 10.08
C VAL A 30 7.43 -2.78 11.14
N GLU A 31 8.14 -3.85 10.76
CA GLU A 31 8.72 -4.80 11.72
C GLU A 31 9.75 -4.15 12.66
N PHE A 32 10.61 -3.28 12.12
CA PHE A 32 11.61 -2.59 12.93
C PHE A 32 10.95 -1.71 13.98
N LEU A 33 9.92 -0.95 13.59
CA LEU A 33 9.17 -0.08 14.50
C LEU A 33 8.50 -0.90 15.62
N ASP A 34 7.86 -2.03 15.31
CA ASP A 34 7.28 -2.93 16.30
C ASP A 34 8.33 -3.46 17.28
N LYS A 35 9.43 -4.04 16.76
CA LYS A 35 10.53 -4.58 17.57
C LYS A 35 11.21 -3.52 18.44
N SER A 36 11.36 -2.30 17.93
CA SER A 36 12.02 -1.19 18.63
C SER A 36 11.29 -0.72 19.89
N ARG A 37 9.99 -1.03 19.99
CA ARG A 37 9.17 -0.68 21.15
C ARG A 37 8.83 -1.88 22.05
N SER A 38 9.13 -3.10 21.63
CA SER A 38 8.89 -4.30 22.44
C SER A 38 9.62 -4.27 23.80
N ALA A 39 9.12 -5.03 24.78
CA ALA A 39 9.77 -5.18 26.10
C ALA A 39 11.19 -5.77 26.04
N ILE A 40 11.57 -6.37 24.91
CA ILE A 40 12.90 -6.92 24.62
C ILE A 40 13.82 -5.86 23.99
N SER A 41 13.29 -4.68 23.67
CA SER A 41 14.07 -3.61 23.07
C SER A 41 15.11 -3.04 24.03
N HIS A 42 16.36 -2.98 23.57
CA HIS A 42 17.46 -2.34 24.29
C HIS A 42 17.56 -0.83 24.00
N THR A 43 16.59 -0.24 23.28
CA THR A 43 16.71 1.15 22.78
C THR A 43 16.35 2.23 23.81
N HIS A 44 16.33 1.93 25.11
CA HIS A 44 16.03 2.88 26.20
C HIS A 44 14.95 3.91 25.83
N THR A 45 13.76 3.43 25.46
CA THR A 45 12.70 4.33 24.97
C THR A 45 12.36 5.39 26.01
N THR A 46 12.24 6.65 25.58
CA THR A 46 11.83 7.78 26.42
C THR A 46 10.31 7.97 26.47
N SER A 47 9.56 7.16 25.72
CA SER A 47 8.09 7.22 25.67
C SER A 47 7.48 6.47 26.85
N ALA A 48 6.64 7.15 27.63
CA ALA A 48 5.86 6.53 28.71
C ALA A 48 4.63 5.75 28.22
N ALA A 49 4.26 5.86 26.94
CA ALA A 49 3.12 5.12 26.38
C ALA A 49 3.47 3.63 26.22
N PRO A 50 2.63 2.69 26.72
CA PRO A 50 2.87 1.26 26.57
C PRO A 50 3.01 0.91 25.09
N ALA A 51 4.03 0.12 24.77
CA ALA A 51 4.23 -0.34 23.42
C ALA A 51 3.21 -1.45 23.11
N PRO A 52 2.31 -1.27 22.12
CA PRO A 52 1.51 -2.39 21.67
C PRO A 52 2.47 -3.41 21.04
N ALA A 53 2.41 -4.67 21.48
CA ALA A 53 3.04 -5.76 20.76
C ALA A 53 2.12 -6.08 19.57
N LEU A 54 2.51 -5.65 18.37
CA LEU A 54 1.74 -5.87 17.15
C LEU A 54 2.06 -7.23 16.52
N ALA A 55 3.12 -7.89 16.99
CA ALA A 55 3.47 -9.24 16.63
C ALA A 55 2.36 -10.25 17.05
N PRO A 56 1.99 -11.20 16.18
CA PRO A 56 1.00 -12.20 16.50
C PRO A 56 1.37 -13.09 17.70
N ALA A 57 0.39 -13.46 18.52
CA ALA A 57 0.60 -14.25 19.73
C ALA A 57 0.82 -15.75 19.48
N THR A 58 0.43 -16.27 18.31
CA THR A 58 0.50 -17.70 17.98
C THR A 58 1.28 -17.93 16.68
N ILE A 59 1.85 -19.13 16.53
CA ILE A 59 2.55 -19.53 15.30
C ILE A 59 1.57 -19.50 14.11
N ALA A 60 0.34 -20.00 14.30
CA ALA A 60 -0.68 -19.99 13.25
C ALA A 60 -1.01 -18.57 12.77
N PHE A 61 -1.17 -17.62 13.69
CA PHE A 61 -1.40 -16.22 13.33
C PHE A 61 -0.16 -15.53 12.75
N SER A 62 1.05 -15.95 13.15
CA SER A 62 2.28 -15.50 12.50
C SER A 62 2.35 -15.95 11.03
N THR A 63 2.04 -17.21 10.75
CA THR A 63 1.98 -17.75 9.38
C THR A 63 0.92 -17.05 8.54
N LEU A 64 -0.29 -16.84 9.09
CA LEU A 64 -1.36 -16.12 8.40
C LEU A 64 -1.01 -14.65 8.13
N SER A 65 -0.43 -13.97 9.13
CA SER A 65 0.06 -12.60 8.99
C SER A 65 1.08 -12.48 7.86
N ALA A 66 2.07 -13.38 7.80
CA ALA A 66 3.08 -13.40 6.76
C ALA A 66 2.46 -13.61 5.37
N LYS A 67 1.55 -14.59 5.23
CA LYS A 67 0.83 -14.86 3.97
C LYS A 67 0.08 -13.63 3.46
N ILE A 68 -0.66 -12.94 4.32
CA ILE A 68 -1.44 -11.76 3.95
C ILE A 68 -0.50 -10.61 3.57
N ILE A 69 0.54 -10.36 4.37
CA ILE A 69 1.54 -9.32 4.08
C ILE A 69 2.23 -9.61 2.74
N ASP A 70 2.58 -10.85 2.43
CA ASP A 70 3.17 -11.20 1.15
C ASP A 70 2.20 -10.99 -0.02
N THR A 71 0.92 -11.29 0.19
CA THR A 71 -0.14 -11.05 -0.80
C THR A 71 -0.32 -9.55 -1.09
N LEU A 72 -0.38 -8.72 -0.05
CA LEU A 72 -0.55 -7.26 -0.17
C LEU A 72 0.65 -6.55 -0.80
N HIS A 73 1.83 -7.19 -0.80
CA HIS A 73 3.06 -6.68 -1.41
C HIS A 73 3.40 -7.38 -2.73
N SER A 74 2.47 -8.18 -3.28
CA SER A 74 2.62 -8.75 -4.61
C SER A 74 2.45 -7.69 -5.70
N ASP A 75 2.97 -7.94 -6.89
CA ASP A 75 2.85 -7.02 -8.03
C ASP A 75 1.39 -6.72 -8.40
N ALA A 76 0.50 -7.71 -8.24
CA ALA A 76 -0.94 -7.57 -8.47
C ALA A 76 -1.64 -6.66 -7.45
N ALA A 77 -1.07 -6.49 -6.26
CA ALA A 77 -1.56 -5.58 -5.22
C ALA A 77 -0.87 -4.20 -5.26
N SER A 78 0.04 -3.95 -6.21
CA SER A 78 0.87 -2.74 -6.25
C SER A 78 0.02 -1.45 -6.32
N PRO A 79 0.11 -0.56 -5.31
CA PRO A 79 -0.59 0.72 -5.32
C PRO A 79 -0.23 1.61 -6.52
N ASP A 80 1.04 1.62 -6.92
CA ASP A 80 1.54 2.39 -8.07
C ASP A 80 0.93 1.83 -9.37
N THR A 81 0.90 0.51 -9.53
CA THR A 81 0.32 -0.13 -10.73
C THR A 81 -1.16 0.19 -10.83
N LEU A 82 -1.90 0.05 -9.73
CA LEU A 82 -3.33 0.37 -9.67
C LEU A 82 -3.61 1.86 -9.95
N LEU A 83 -2.79 2.76 -9.42
CA LEU A 83 -2.89 4.20 -9.68
C LEU A 83 -2.69 4.51 -11.17
N TYR A 84 -1.61 4.01 -11.77
CA TYR A 84 -1.32 4.28 -13.18
C TYR A 84 -2.31 3.61 -14.13
N THR A 85 -3.06 2.61 -13.68
CA THR A 85 -4.08 1.91 -14.49
C THR A 85 -5.51 2.22 -14.05
N ASN A 86 -5.74 3.29 -13.30
CA ASN A 86 -7.05 3.61 -12.71
C ASN A 86 -8.09 4.15 -13.72
N ALA A 87 -7.67 4.55 -14.92
CA ALA A 87 -8.59 5.08 -15.92
C ALA A 87 -9.24 3.95 -16.74
N ARG A 88 -10.57 4.02 -16.89
CA ARG A 88 -11.39 2.99 -17.58
C ARG A 88 -11.89 3.42 -18.95
N ASP A 89 -11.77 4.71 -19.26
CA ASP A 89 -12.19 5.32 -20.50
C ASP A 89 -11.35 6.57 -20.79
N ALA A 90 -11.53 7.15 -21.98
CA ALA A 90 -10.79 8.35 -22.38
C ALA A 90 -11.07 9.57 -21.47
N ALA A 91 -12.25 9.67 -20.85
CA ALA A 91 -12.58 10.79 -19.97
C ALA A 91 -11.84 10.70 -18.64
N SER A 92 -11.86 9.53 -18.00
CA SER A 92 -11.11 9.24 -16.77
C SER A 92 -9.60 9.30 -17.01
N LEU A 93 -9.11 8.92 -18.19
CA LEU A 93 -7.69 9.05 -18.53
C LEU A 93 -7.24 10.52 -18.59
N ARG A 94 -8.04 11.37 -19.23
CA ARG A 94 -7.79 12.83 -19.25
C ARG A 94 -7.82 13.45 -17.85
N ALA A 95 -8.70 12.95 -16.97
CA ALA A 95 -8.76 13.41 -15.59
C ALA A 95 -7.55 12.93 -14.76
N LEU A 96 -7.05 11.71 -15.02
CA LEU A 96 -5.90 11.13 -14.33
C LEU A 96 -4.57 11.72 -14.79
N ALA A 97 -4.42 12.03 -16.08
CA ALA A 97 -3.19 12.57 -16.66
C ALA A 97 -2.57 13.76 -15.87
N PRO A 98 -3.28 14.85 -15.54
CA PRO A 98 -2.70 15.97 -14.80
C PRO A 98 -2.24 15.59 -13.38
N VAL A 99 -2.82 14.55 -12.78
CA VAL A 99 -2.44 14.05 -11.44
C VAL A 99 -1.10 13.33 -11.50
N VAL A 100 -0.87 12.49 -12.52
CA VAL A 100 0.31 11.60 -12.57
C VAL A 100 1.49 12.18 -13.36
N LEU A 101 1.23 13.03 -14.36
CA LEU A 101 2.26 13.57 -15.25
C LEU A 101 3.40 14.31 -14.53
N PRO A 102 3.16 15.16 -13.51
CA PRO A 102 4.24 15.84 -12.81
C PRO A 102 5.23 14.86 -12.17
N SER A 103 4.71 13.81 -11.53
CA SER A 103 5.54 12.77 -10.90
C SER A 103 6.31 11.96 -11.94
N LEU A 104 5.64 11.53 -13.03
CA LEU A 104 6.28 10.76 -14.10
C LEU A 104 7.39 11.55 -14.80
N ARG A 105 7.16 12.83 -15.12
CA ARG A 105 8.19 13.72 -15.70
C ARG A 105 9.37 13.91 -14.76
N GLY A 106 9.10 14.15 -13.47
CA GLY A 106 10.15 14.25 -12.46
C GLY A 106 10.99 12.97 -12.37
N ARG A 107 10.34 11.79 -12.38
CA ARG A 107 11.03 10.49 -12.38
C ARG A 107 11.88 10.29 -13.63
N ALA A 108 11.35 10.58 -14.82
CA ALA A 108 12.08 10.46 -16.08
C ALA A 108 13.31 11.38 -16.12
N LEU A 109 13.13 12.66 -15.74
CA LEU A 109 14.21 13.64 -15.67
C LEU A 109 15.31 13.22 -14.68
N ALA A 110 14.93 12.70 -13.50
CA ALA A 110 15.89 12.23 -12.51
C ALA A 110 16.69 11.02 -13.02
N LEU A 111 16.02 10.03 -13.62
CA LEU A 111 16.68 8.84 -14.16
C LEU A 111 17.62 9.18 -15.31
N ALA A 112 17.18 10.01 -16.25
CA ALA A 112 18.02 10.50 -17.34
C ALA A 112 19.22 11.29 -16.80
N GLY A 113 19.00 12.11 -15.76
CA GLY A 113 20.07 12.83 -15.07
C GLY A 113 21.12 11.91 -14.44
N TYR A 114 20.69 10.85 -13.74
CA TYR A 114 21.61 9.88 -13.14
C TYR A 114 22.38 9.06 -14.18
N LEU A 115 21.73 8.67 -15.28
CA LEU A 115 22.40 7.99 -16.38
C LEU A 115 23.47 8.88 -17.01
N LYS A 116 23.15 10.14 -17.28
CA LYS A 116 24.12 11.12 -17.79
C LYS A 116 25.28 11.35 -16.83
N GLN A 117 25.02 11.49 -15.53
CA GLN A 117 26.07 11.64 -14.50
C GLN A 117 26.97 10.39 -14.41
N ASN A 118 26.43 9.20 -14.72
CA ASN A 118 27.22 7.99 -14.81
C ASN A 118 28.11 7.95 -16.05
N GLU A 119 27.62 8.46 -17.19
CA GLU A 119 28.40 8.61 -18.43
C GLU A 119 29.52 9.65 -18.31
N THR A 120 29.26 10.76 -17.61
CA THR A 120 30.26 11.82 -17.36
C THR A 120 31.21 11.50 -16.20
N GLU A 121 31.05 10.33 -15.57
CA GLU A 121 31.79 9.87 -14.39
C GLU A 121 31.64 10.75 -13.13
N ASP A 122 30.66 11.66 -13.10
CA ASP A 122 30.32 12.46 -11.91
C ASP A 122 29.78 11.56 -10.77
N ILE A 123 29.06 10.51 -11.14
CA ILE A 123 28.69 9.39 -10.27
C ILE A 123 29.20 8.11 -10.96
N ARG A 124 29.65 7.12 -10.20
CA ARG A 124 30.02 5.82 -10.77
C ARG A 124 29.17 4.73 -10.14
N VAL A 125 28.34 4.08 -10.96
CA VAL A 125 27.54 2.93 -10.54
C VAL A 125 27.92 1.66 -11.28
N SER A 126 27.56 0.52 -10.71
CA SER A 126 27.74 -0.76 -11.39
C SER A 126 26.87 -0.86 -12.65
N LYS A 127 27.28 -1.68 -13.63
CA LYS A 127 26.47 -1.99 -14.81
C LYS A 127 25.06 -2.50 -14.48
N LYS A 128 24.90 -3.20 -13.36
CA LYS A 128 23.60 -3.68 -12.87
C LYS A 128 22.67 -2.52 -12.48
N VAL A 129 23.21 -1.49 -11.84
CA VAL A 129 22.43 -0.31 -11.44
C VAL A 129 22.09 0.54 -12.65
N GLN A 130 23.04 0.67 -13.59
CA GLN A 130 22.79 1.33 -14.87
C GLN A 130 21.64 0.65 -15.64
N ALA A 131 21.71 -0.67 -15.86
CA ALA A 131 20.64 -1.41 -16.53
C ALA A 131 19.29 -1.26 -15.81
N PHE A 132 19.29 -1.30 -14.48
CA PHE A 132 18.09 -1.04 -13.70
C PHE A 132 17.51 0.37 -13.93
N TRP A 133 18.34 1.41 -14.03
CA TRP A 133 17.88 2.76 -14.34
C TRP A 133 17.36 2.88 -15.77
N GLU A 134 18.00 2.21 -16.73
CA GLU A 134 17.53 2.15 -18.13
C GLU A 134 16.16 1.48 -18.22
N ASP A 135 15.97 0.31 -17.59
CA ASP A 135 14.69 -0.39 -17.54
C ASP A 135 13.60 0.47 -16.88
N LYS A 136 13.93 1.17 -15.80
CA LYS A 136 12.99 2.07 -15.11
C LYS A 136 12.64 3.28 -15.95
N LEU A 137 13.62 3.85 -16.66
CA LEU A 137 13.38 4.98 -17.56
C LEU A 137 12.46 4.55 -18.70
N ALA A 138 12.70 3.39 -19.32
CA ALA A 138 11.83 2.84 -20.36
C ALA A 138 10.40 2.63 -19.88
N ALA A 139 10.21 2.07 -18.68
CA ALA A 139 8.89 1.88 -18.09
C ALA A 139 8.16 3.21 -17.80
N VAL A 140 8.87 4.22 -17.28
CA VAL A 140 8.30 5.56 -17.05
C VAL A 140 7.96 6.24 -18.37
N GLN A 141 8.79 6.06 -19.40
CA GLN A 141 8.57 6.67 -20.71
C GLN A 141 7.33 6.09 -21.40
N ALA A 142 7.12 4.77 -21.29
CA ALA A 142 5.90 4.14 -21.80
C ALA A 142 4.62 4.71 -21.15
N LEU A 143 4.66 4.99 -19.84
CA LEU A 143 3.55 5.66 -19.15
C LEU A 143 3.40 7.12 -19.60
N LEU A 144 4.49 7.86 -19.76
CA LEU A 144 4.46 9.24 -20.27
C LEU A 144 3.81 9.30 -21.65
N ASP A 145 4.17 8.40 -22.56
CA ASP A 145 3.62 8.36 -23.91
C ASP A 145 2.10 8.19 -23.91
N VAL A 146 1.56 7.38 -22.99
CA VAL A 146 0.11 7.23 -22.77
C VAL A 146 -0.51 8.52 -22.23
N PHE A 147 0.00 9.04 -21.12
CA PHE A 147 -0.64 10.15 -20.41
C PHE A 147 -0.47 11.51 -21.11
N GLU A 148 0.63 11.74 -21.83
CA GLU A 148 0.82 12.97 -22.62
C GLU A 148 -0.04 13.00 -23.89
N ASN A 149 -0.50 11.83 -24.33
CA ASN A 149 -1.39 11.69 -25.48
C ASN A 149 -2.80 11.22 -25.08
N ALA A 150 -3.23 11.47 -23.84
CA ALA A 150 -4.55 11.08 -23.34
C ALA A 150 -5.73 11.60 -24.20
N ASP A 151 -5.52 12.67 -24.97
CA ASP A 151 -6.51 13.26 -25.88
C ASP A 151 -6.52 12.67 -27.30
N LYS A 152 -5.53 11.84 -27.66
CA LYS A 152 -5.35 11.34 -29.03
C LYS A 152 -5.58 9.85 -29.08
N GLU A 153 -6.52 9.41 -29.91
CA GLU A 153 -6.68 7.98 -30.19
C GLU A 153 -5.40 7.42 -30.84
N ASN A 154 -4.82 6.40 -30.21
CA ASN A 154 -3.69 5.65 -30.73
C ASN A 154 -3.71 4.21 -30.17
N ASP A 155 -2.87 3.32 -30.72
CA ASP A 155 -2.84 1.92 -30.28
C ASP A 155 -2.34 1.77 -28.83
N ALA A 156 -1.49 2.68 -28.33
CA ALA A 156 -1.04 2.68 -26.95
C ALA A 156 -2.19 2.89 -25.94
N LEU A 157 -3.24 3.64 -26.31
CA LEU A 157 -4.44 3.77 -25.49
C LEU A 157 -5.25 2.47 -25.43
N LYS A 158 -5.31 1.70 -26.53
CA LYS A 158 -6.00 0.40 -26.54
C LYS A 158 -5.30 -0.58 -25.61
N ASP A 159 -3.97 -0.65 -25.71
CA ASP A 159 -3.14 -1.50 -24.85
C ASP A 159 -3.25 -1.07 -23.39
N TYR A 160 -3.28 0.24 -23.13
CA TYR A 160 -3.51 0.79 -21.79
C TYR A 160 -4.84 0.31 -21.19
N PHE A 161 -5.97 0.48 -21.89
CA PHE A 161 -7.27 0.09 -21.35
C PHE A 161 -7.42 -1.43 -21.19
N ALA A 162 -6.82 -2.22 -22.09
CA ALA A 162 -6.76 -3.67 -21.94
C ALA A 162 -5.98 -4.07 -20.68
N ASN A 163 -4.82 -3.43 -20.46
CA ASN A 163 -4.03 -3.65 -19.26
C ASN A 163 -4.74 -3.17 -17.98
N ALA A 164 -5.42 -2.02 -18.02
CA ALA A 164 -6.20 -1.50 -16.91
C ALA A 164 -7.33 -2.46 -16.51
N ALA A 165 -8.08 -2.97 -17.49
CA ALA A 165 -9.10 -3.99 -17.26
C ALA A 165 -8.51 -5.28 -16.69
N HIS A 166 -7.31 -5.69 -17.11
CA HIS A 166 -6.63 -6.86 -16.56
C HIS A 166 -6.19 -6.65 -15.11
N VAL A 167 -5.50 -5.55 -14.80
CA VAL A 167 -4.96 -5.25 -13.47
C VAL A 167 -6.09 -5.11 -12.44
N TRP A 168 -7.16 -4.40 -12.78
CA TRP A 168 -8.34 -4.25 -11.91
C TRP A 168 -9.30 -5.44 -11.94
N GLY A 169 -9.04 -6.42 -12.80
CA GLY A 169 -9.83 -7.63 -12.97
C GLY A 169 -9.37 -8.78 -12.07
N GLU A 170 -9.28 -9.97 -12.66
CA GLU A 170 -9.14 -11.22 -11.91
C GLU A 170 -7.95 -11.28 -10.93
N PRO A 171 -6.75 -10.75 -11.21
CA PRO A 171 -5.65 -10.74 -10.25
C PRO A 171 -6.01 -10.01 -8.94
N LEU A 172 -6.59 -8.81 -9.04
CA LEU A 172 -7.03 -8.05 -7.87
C LEU A 172 -8.24 -8.72 -7.20
N HIS A 173 -9.17 -9.26 -8.00
CA HIS A 173 -10.34 -9.99 -7.50
C HIS A 173 -9.94 -11.18 -6.64
N ALA A 174 -8.97 -11.98 -7.09
CA ALA A 174 -8.45 -13.12 -6.35
C ALA A 174 -7.87 -12.68 -5.00
N ILE A 175 -7.14 -11.56 -4.94
CA ILE A 175 -6.61 -11.00 -3.70
C ILE A 175 -7.75 -10.57 -2.77
N LEU A 176 -8.73 -9.82 -3.24
CA LEU A 176 -9.85 -9.35 -2.40
C LEU A 176 -10.70 -10.51 -1.85
N ARG A 177 -10.94 -11.55 -2.66
CA ARG A 177 -11.61 -12.78 -2.21
C ARG A 177 -10.77 -13.53 -1.18
N GLN A 178 -9.47 -13.66 -1.42
CA GLN A 178 -8.56 -14.34 -0.50
C GLN A 178 -8.46 -13.61 0.84
N LEU A 179 -8.40 -12.28 0.84
CA LEU A 179 -8.45 -11.46 2.05
C LEU A 179 -9.76 -11.67 2.81
N SER A 180 -10.89 -11.76 2.10
CA SER A 180 -12.19 -12.06 2.73
C SER A 180 -12.18 -13.44 3.40
N VAL A 181 -11.50 -14.44 2.83
CA VAL A 181 -11.33 -15.74 3.50
C VAL A 181 -10.41 -15.64 4.72
N ASP A 182 -9.29 -14.95 4.58
CA ASP A 182 -8.21 -14.91 5.56
C ASP A 182 -8.49 -14.00 6.77
N ILE A 183 -9.38 -13.00 6.64
CA ILE A 183 -9.80 -12.16 7.78
C ILE A 183 -10.66 -12.98 8.74
N VAL A 184 -10.21 -13.06 9.99
CA VAL A 184 -10.81 -13.88 11.05
C VAL A 184 -11.83 -13.11 11.88
N GLY A 185 -11.65 -11.80 12.07
CA GLY A 185 -12.50 -11.00 12.94
C GLY A 185 -12.58 -9.53 12.50
N PRO A 186 -12.91 -8.61 13.43
CA PRO A 186 -12.99 -7.17 13.13
C PRO A 186 -11.63 -6.58 12.75
N TYR A 187 -10.54 -7.14 13.28
CA TYR A 187 -9.19 -6.99 12.76
C TYR A 187 -8.78 -8.30 12.08
N VAL A 188 -7.73 -8.26 11.27
CA VAL A 188 -7.34 -9.36 10.38
C VAL A 188 -7.18 -10.68 11.12
N LEU A 189 -6.56 -10.66 12.31
CA LEU A 189 -6.27 -11.86 13.11
C LEU A 189 -7.26 -12.07 14.28
N GLY A 190 -8.38 -11.35 14.32
CA GLY A 190 -9.39 -11.44 15.39
C GLY A 190 -9.70 -10.08 16.02
N ASP A 191 -9.78 -10.03 17.35
CA ASP A 191 -10.22 -8.82 18.08
C ASP A 191 -9.09 -7.83 18.40
N GLN A 192 -7.83 -8.23 18.18
CA GLN A 192 -6.66 -7.41 18.50
C GLN A 192 -5.99 -6.88 17.23
N PHE A 193 -5.67 -5.59 17.26
CA PHE A 193 -4.92 -4.93 16.19
C PHE A 193 -3.45 -5.40 16.19
N SER A 194 -2.92 -5.67 15.01
CA SER A 194 -1.64 -6.34 14.79
C SER A 194 -0.90 -5.75 13.58
N LEU A 195 0.27 -6.32 13.28
CA LEU A 195 1.15 -5.83 12.21
C LEU A 195 0.48 -5.89 10.83
N VAL A 196 -0.26 -6.97 10.55
CA VAL A 196 -0.94 -7.14 9.26
C VAL A 196 -2.05 -6.11 9.05
N ASP A 197 -2.68 -5.63 10.13
CA ASP A 197 -3.70 -4.59 10.05
C ASP A 197 -3.11 -3.27 9.54
N ILE A 198 -1.86 -2.94 9.89
CA ILE A 198 -1.19 -1.74 9.37
C ILE A 198 -1.02 -1.83 7.85
N HIS A 199 -0.56 -2.99 7.37
CA HIS A 199 -0.37 -3.21 5.94
C HIS A 199 -1.70 -3.20 5.19
N LEU A 200 -2.71 -3.90 5.70
CA LEU A 200 -4.03 -3.95 5.06
C LEU A 200 -4.71 -2.58 5.08
N ALA A 201 -4.67 -1.86 6.20
CA ALA A 201 -5.29 -0.56 6.35
C ALA A 201 -4.74 0.45 5.33
N ALA A 202 -3.41 0.56 5.21
CA ALA A 202 -2.78 1.47 4.26
C ALA A 202 -3.05 1.08 2.80
N TRP A 203 -3.00 -0.22 2.49
CA TRP A 203 -3.31 -0.71 1.14
C TRP A 203 -4.77 -0.46 0.77
N LEU A 204 -5.70 -0.82 1.66
CA LEU A 204 -7.13 -0.66 1.44
C LEU A 204 -7.54 0.82 1.33
N ALA A 205 -6.93 1.71 2.12
CA ALA A 205 -7.11 3.16 1.99
C ALA A 205 -6.81 3.63 0.56
N HIS A 206 -5.70 3.17 -0.02
CA HIS A 206 -5.32 3.51 -1.39
C HIS A 206 -6.35 3.00 -2.40
N LEU A 207 -6.79 1.75 -2.27
CA LEU A 207 -7.80 1.18 -3.17
C LEU A 207 -9.15 1.91 -3.09
N VAL A 208 -9.59 2.23 -1.87
CA VAL A 208 -10.82 2.99 -1.63
C VAL A 208 -10.69 4.38 -2.25
N ALA A 209 -9.57 5.08 -2.05
CA ALA A 209 -9.31 6.38 -2.66
C ALA A 209 -9.36 6.34 -4.20
N LEU A 210 -8.68 5.36 -4.81
CA LEU A 210 -8.70 5.17 -6.27
C LEU A 210 -10.11 4.86 -6.81
N SER A 211 -10.95 4.26 -5.97
CA SER A 211 -12.35 3.94 -6.28
C SER A 211 -13.32 5.10 -6.01
N GLY A 212 -12.83 6.29 -5.62
CA GLY A 212 -13.65 7.46 -5.31
C GLY A 212 -14.21 7.49 -3.88
N GLY A 213 -13.63 6.71 -2.98
CA GLY A 213 -13.93 6.72 -1.55
C GLY A 213 -13.19 7.80 -0.76
N ASP A 214 -13.66 8.04 0.45
CA ASP A 214 -13.16 9.06 1.38
C ASP A 214 -12.90 8.44 2.77
N ALA A 215 -12.04 9.07 3.57
CA ALA A 215 -11.72 8.65 4.93
C ALA A 215 -12.94 8.67 5.88
N SER A 216 -13.96 9.47 5.55
CA SER A 216 -15.23 9.56 6.27
C SER A 216 -16.24 8.46 5.92
N ASP A 217 -16.04 7.72 4.81
CA ASP A 217 -16.94 6.66 4.38
C ASP A 217 -17.05 5.56 5.46
N ASP A 218 -18.25 5.03 5.68
CA ASP A 218 -18.42 3.80 6.43
C ASP A 218 -17.96 2.58 5.63
N GLY A 219 -17.79 1.44 6.30
CA GLY A 219 -17.26 0.24 5.66
C GLY A 219 -18.09 -0.22 4.47
N ALA A 220 -19.41 -0.13 4.56
CA ALA A 220 -20.30 -0.53 3.47
C ALA A 220 -20.15 0.40 2.25
N THR A 221 -20.04 1.70 2.47
CA THR A 221 -19.86 2.71 1.43
C THR A 221 -18.48 2.60 0.78
N ALA A 222 -17.41 2.53 1.59
CA ALA A 222 -16.04 2.44 1.11
C ALA A 222 -15.83 1.18 0.26
N ILE A 223 -16.27 0.02 0.76
CA ILE A 223 -16.12 -1.24 0.03
C ILE A 223 -17.08 -1.33 -1.15
N GLY A 224 -18.29 -0.77 -1.04
CA GLY A 224 -19.24 -0.71 -2.16
C GLY A 224 -18.69 0.09 -3.35
N LYS A 225 -17.99 1.20 -3.09
CA LYS A 225 -17.28 1.96 -4.13
C LYS A 225 -16.17 1.14 -4.78
N LEU A 226 -15.37 0.43 -3.98
CA LEU A 226 -14.33 -0.48 -4.49
C LEU A 226 -14.91 -1.62 -5.34
N GLU A 227 -15.96 -2.29 -4.87
CA GLU A 227 -16.69 -3.34 -5.59
C GLU A 227 -17.20 -2.84 -6.95
N ALA A 228 -17.82 -1.65 -6.97
CA ALA A 228 -18.31 -1.01 -8.19
C ALA A 228 -17.18 -0.58 -9.14
N HIS A 229 -16.05 -0.14 -8.60
CA HIS A 229 -14.90 0.25 -9.40
C HIS A 229 -14.23 -0.96 -10.06
N ALA A 230 -13.92 -1.99 -9.26
CA ALA A 230 -13.25 -3.21 -9.70
C ALA A 230 -14.17 -4.20 -10.45
N GLY A 231 -15.50 -4.05 -10.34
CA GLY A 231 -16.46 -4.94 -10.98
C GLY A 231 -16.55 -6.32 -10.31
N ILE A 232 -16.50 -6.35 -8.98
CA ILE A 232 -16.56 -7.57 -8.15
C ILE A 232 -17.66 -7.45 -7.10
N ALA A 233 -18.27 -8.58 -6.72
CA ALA A 233 -19.05 -8.71 -5.50
C ALA A 233 -18.32 -9.63 -4.51
N LEU A 234 -18.05 -9.11 -3.32
CA LEU A 234 -17.41 -9.84 -2.23
C LEU A 234 -18.46 -10.60 -1.41
N PRO A 235 -18.08 -11.73 -0.78
CA PRO A 235 -18.95 -12.43 0.15
C PRO A 235 -19.41 -11.49 1.29
N LYS A 236 -20.72 -11.51 1.57
CA LYS A 236 -21.34 -10.79 2.69
C LYS A 236 -21.65 -11.78 3.81
N ASP A 237 -20.60 -12.29 4.43
CA ASP A 237 -20.65 -13.35 5.44
C ASP A 237 -20.25 -12.85 6.84
N ALA A 238 -19.88 -11.58 6.99
CA ALA A 238 -19.57 -11.00 8.29
C ALA A 238 -20.82 -10.42 8.95
N ALA A 239 -21.03 -10.80 10.21
CA ALA A 239 -21.93 -10.10 11.11
C ALA A 239 -21.26 -8.81 11.59
N VAL A 240 -22.01 -7.71 11.63
CA VAL A 240 -21.56 -6.45 12.25
C VAL A 240 -21.36 -6.68 13.75
N GLN A 241 -20.37 -6.06 14.39
CA GLN A 241 -20.03 -6.27 15.81
C GLN A 241 -21.20 -6.06 16.80
N ASP A 242 -22.30 -5.44 16.37
CA ASP A 242 -23.54 -5.26 17.14
C ASP A 242 -24.67 -6.26 16.80
N ALA A 243 -24.39 -7.32 16.03
CA ALA A 243 -25.39 -8.29 15.60
C ALA A 243 -26.08 -9.02 16.78
N ALA A 244 -25.42 -9.11 17.93
CA ALA A 244 -26.01 -9.63 19.16
C ALA A 244 -27.17 -8.75 19.69
N GLN A 245 -27.20 -7.46 19.33
CA GLN A 245 -28.25 -6.51 19.71
C GLN A 245 -29.24 -6.23 18.58
N ARG A 246 -28.90 -6.59 17.33
CA ARG A 246 -29.75 -6.41 16.14
C ARG A 246 -29.67 -7.64 15.23
N PRO A 247 -30.57 -8.62 15.40
CA PRO A 247 -30.60 -9.82 14.55
C PRO A 247 -30.89 -9.53 13.07
N ASP A 248 -31.42 -8.34 12.75
CA ASP A 248 -31.67 -7.86 11.38
C ASP A 248 -30.54 -6.99 10.81
N ALA A 249 -29.37 -6.93 11.47
CA ALA A 249 -28.25 -6.16 10.96
C ALA A 249 -27.83 -6.67 9.57
N PRO A 250 -27.67 -5.78 8.56
CA PRO A 250 -27.31 -6.20 7.22
C PRO A 250 -25.93 -6.87 7.25
N GLN A 251 -25.83 -8.04 6.63
CA GLN A 251 -24.54 -8.72 6.44
C GLN A 251 -23.62 -7.84 5.59
N GLN A 252 -22.36 -7.75 6.01
CA GLN A 252 -21.33 -6.97 5.32
C GLN A 252 -20.19 -7.88 4.88
N SER A 253 -19.35 -7.38 3.97
CA SER A 253 -18.09 -8.05 3.69
C SER A 253 -17.14 -7.85 4.87
N LYS A 254 -16.24 -8.82 5.10
CA LYS A 254 -15.24 -8.70 6.15
C LYS A 254 -14.32 -7.50 5.98
N LEU A 255 -14.05 -7.08 4.74
CA LEU A 255 -13.30 -5.86 4.46
C LEU A 255 -14.06 -4.59 4.91
N ALA A 256 -15.40 -4.59 4.84
CA ALA A 256 -16.21 -3.47 5.31
C ALA A 256 -16.21 -3.39 6.84
N VAL A 257 -16.29 -4.54 7.51
CA VAL A 257 -16.15 -4.62 8.97
C VAL A 257 -14.76 -4.15 9.40
N PHE A 258 -13.71 -4.60 8.72
CA PHE A 258 -12.33 -4.17 8.95
C PHE A 258 -12.15 -2.66 8.77
N TRP A 259 -12.64 -2.09 7.68
CA TRP A 259 -12.60 -0.64 7.43
C TRP A 259 -13.26 0.14 8.56
N THR A 260 -14.43 -0.30 9.00
CA THR A 260 -15.17 0.34 10.10
C THR A 260 -14.40 0.23 11.42
N ALA A 261 -13.76 -0.90 11.71
CA ALA A 261 -12.97 -1.05 12.92
C ALA A 261 -11.70 -0.18 12.92
N VAL A 262 -10.99 -0.10 11.79
CA VAL A 262 -9.73 0.64 11.71
C VAL A 262 -9.92 2.15 11.70
N LYS A 263 -11.00 2.65 11.09
CA LYS A 263 -11.25 4.10 10.99
C LYS A 263 -11.51 4.77 12.33
N GLU A 264 -12.07 4.04 13.29
CA GLU A 264 -12.35 4.51 14.66
C GLU A 264 -11.07 4.68 15.48
N LYS A 265 -9.91 4.21 14.99
CA LYS A 265 -8.65 4.35 15.71
C LYS A 265 -8.16 5.80 15.66
N PRO A 266 -7.74 6.38 16.79
CA PRO A 266 -7.15 7.72 16.80
C PRO A 266 -5.93 7.87 15.88
N SER A 267 -5.14 6.79 15.72
CA SER A 267 -4.01 6.76 14.80
C SER A 267 -4.44 6.87 13.33
N TRP A 268 -5.57 6.27 12.96
CA TRP A 268 -6.13 6.40 11.61
C TRP A 268 -6.59 7.82 11.36
N GLN A 269 -7.40 8.37 12.27
CA GLN A 269 -7.90 9.74 12.18
C GLN A 269 -6.75 10.75 12.06
N LYS A 270 -5.65 10.54 12.78
CA LYS A 270 -4.46 11.41 12.68
C LYS A 270 -3.78 11.37 11.31
N VAL A 271 -3.78 10.21 10.64
CA VAL A 271 -3.11 10.04 9.34
C VAL A 271 -4.02 10.49 8.19
N TYR A 272 -5.33 10.24 8.31
CA TYR A 272 -6.29 10.41 7.23
C TYR A 272 -7.33 11.52 7.49
N SER A 273 -7.08 12.43 8.44
CA SER A 273 -8.00 13.55 8.76
C SER A 273 -8.18 14.52 7.60
N GLU A 274 -7.21 14.60 6.70
CA GLU A 274 -7.20 15.52 5.56
C GLU A 274 -7.55 14.84 4.23
N GLY A 275 -7.93 13.55 4.28
CA GLY A 275 -8.20 12.72 3.11
C GLY A 275 -7.44 11.40 3.14
N LEU A 276 -7.77 10.51 2.20
CA LEU A 276 -7.03 9.25 2.00
C LEU A 276 -5.73 9.45 1.20
N TYR A 277 -5.51 10.65 0.66
CA TYR A 277 -4.34 11.07 -0.13
C TYR A 277 -4.03 12.55 0.07
#